data_AF-H9WCT6-F1
#
_entry.id   AF-H9WCT6-F1
#
_cell.length_a   1.000
_cell.length_b   1.000
_cell.length_c   1.000
_cell.angle_alpha   90.00
_cell.angle_beta   90.00
_cell.angle_gamma   90.00
#
_symmetry.space_group_name_H-M   'P 1'
#
loop_
_entity.id
_entity.type
_entity.pdbx_description
1 polymer ?
#
loop_
_entity_poly.entity_id
_entity_poly.type
_entity_poly.pdbx_seq_one_letter_code
_entity_poly.pdbx_strand_id
1 'polypeptide(L)'
;DDWSEAATWILLETWGEKYLQAGKKSLKLEQWFEVAKTVSAASKVFKTDIQCRNRLDTLKKKYKKERQRSPDSKWVYYKYMDALLNSSPWQTGLPYGMDAGEFVSQVPLRPRICLNNSRFEEVR
;
A
#
# COMPACT_ATOMS: atom_id res chain seq x y z
N ASP A 1 5.62 23.68 -7.95
CA ASP A 1 5.94 22.30 -7.56
C ASP A 1 7.04 21.84 -8.49
N ASP A 2 8.27 21.79 -8.00
CA ASP A 2 9.51 21.57 -8.78
C ASP A 2 9.71 20.09 -9.20
N TRP A 3 8.61 19.42 -9.52
CA TRP A 3 8.56 18.03 -9.93
C TRP A 3 7.99 17.93 -11.34
N SER A 4 8.85 17.59 -12.28
CA SER A 4 8.41 17.21 -13.63
C SER A 4 7.55 15.95 -13.57
N GLU A 5 6.71 15.76 -14.60
CA GLU A 5 5.88 14.56 -14.73
C GLU A 5 6.73 13.29 -14.77
N ALA A 6 7.81 13.29 -15.55
CA ALA A 6 8.76 12.18 -15.62
C ALA A 6 9.37 11.86 -14.24
N ALA A 7 9.80 12.87 -13.48
CA ALA A 7 10.34 12.68 -12.13
C ALA A 7 9.30 12.09 -11.17
N THR A 8 8.05 12.53 -11.28
CA THR A 8 6.92 12.01 -10.49
C THR A 8 6.61 10.57 -10.86
N TRP A 9 6.65 10.22 -12.14
CA TRP A 9 6.44 8.86 -12.62
C TRP A 9 7.52 7.91 -12.08
N ILE A 10 8.79 8.28 -12.22
CA ILE A 10 9.93 7.46 -11.76
C ILE A 10 9.89 7.28 -10.23
N LEU A 11 9.49 8.32 -9.49
CA LEU A 11 9.25 8.20 -8.06
C LEU A 11 8.21 7.13 -7.76
N LEU A 12 7.06 7.16 -8.43
CA LEU A 12 5.98 6.20 -8.22
C LEU A 12 6.39 4.77 -8.63
N GLU A 13 7.13 4.63 -9.72
CA GLU A 13 7.67 3.36 -10.20
C GLU A 13 8.64 2.74 -9.19
N THR A 14 9.70 3.47 -8.86
CA THR A 14 10.76 3.01 -7.95
C THR A 14 10.22 2.77 -6.55
N TRP A 15 9.38 3.68 -6.03
CA TRP A 15 8.72 3.48 -4.74
C TRP A 15 7.78 2.28 -4.78
N GLY A 16 6.98 2.14 -5.85
CA GLY A 16 5.99 1.08 -6.01
C GLY A 16 6.62 -0.31 -5.97
N GLU A 17 7.71 -0.51 -6.70
CA GLU A 17 8.45 -1.77 -6.73
C GLU A 17 8.94 -2.15 -5.32
N LYS A 18 9.56 -1.20 -4.61
CA LYS A 18 10.06 -1.42 -3.25
C LYS A 18 8.91 -1.62 -2.24
N TYR A 19 7.80 -0.91 -2.44
CA TYR A 19 6.59 -1.00 -1.60
C TYR A 19 5.97 -2.39 -1.70
N LEU A 20 5.93 -2.97 -2.91
CA LEU A 20 5.48 -4.34 -3.14
C LEU A 20 6.43 -5.36 -2.52
N GLN A 21 7.76 -5.20 -2.71
CA GLN A 21 8.78 -6.04 -2.06
C GLN A 21 8.68 -6.01 -0.53
N ALA A 22 8.30 -4.88 0.06
CA ALA A 22 8.07 -4.72 1.49
C ALA A 22 6.72 -5.29 1.98
N GLY A 23 5.95 -5.97 1.12
CA GLY A 23 4.63 -6.50 1.46
C GLY A 23 3.59 -5.41 1.69
N LYS A 24 3.63 -4.34 0.89
CA LYS A 24 2.76 -3.16 0.99
C LYS A 24 2.91 -2.39 2.33
N LYS A 25 4.10 -2.45 2.94
CA LYS A 25 4.47 -1.71 4.15
C LYS A 25 5.31 -0.49 3.83
N SER A 26 5.45 0.42 4.80
CA SER A 26 6.33 1.58 4.65
C SER A 26 7.78 1.14 4.44
N LEU A 27 8.47 1.82 3.53
CA LEU A 27 9.89 1.60 3.27
C LEU A 27 10.74 2.06 4.46
N LYS A 28 11.87 1.38 4.66
CA LYS A 28 12.93 1.78 5.58
C LYS A 28 13.73 2.96 5.02
N LEU A 29 14.46 3.65 5.89
CA LEU A 29 15.29 4.81 5.50
C LEU A 29 16.26 4.49 4.36
N GLU A 30 16.95 3.35 4.42
CA GLU A 30 17.90 2.92 3.39
C GLU A 30 17.25 2.72 2.02
N GLN A 31 16.04 2.14 1.99
CA GLN A 31 15.27 2.00 0.75
C GLN A 31 14.84 3.36 0.20
N TRP A 32 14.54 4.32 1.09
CA TRP A 32 14.23 5.69 0.67
C TRP A 32 15.44 6.43 0.08
N PHE A 33 16.65 6.18 0.60
CA PHE A 33 17.88 6.71 0.01
C PHE A 33 18.08 6.18 -1.43
N GLU A 34 17.86 4.89 -1.65
CA GLU A 34 17.97 4.31 -3.00
C GLU A 34 16.90 4.85 -3.97
N VAL A 35 15.66 5.06 -3.50
CA VAL A 35 14.62 5.75 -4.27
C VAL A 35 15.08 7.16 -4.65
N ALA A 36 15.60 7.93 -3.68
CA ALA A 36 16.08 9.29 -3.92
C ALA A 36 17.24 9.35 -4.92
N LYS A 37 18.18 8.40 -4.82
CA LYS A 37 19.30 8.27 -5.76
C LYS A 37 18.80 8.02 -7.19
N THR A 38 17.86 7.09 -7.35
CA THR A 38 17.28 6.73 -8.66
C THR A 38 16.52 7.90 -9.28
N VAL A 39 15.66 8.55 -8.51
CA VAL A 39 14.90 9.74 -8.95
C VAL A 39 15.84 10.88 -9.31
N SER A 40 16.90 11.09 -8.53
CA SER A 40 17.87 12.15 -8.79
C SER A 40 18.63 11.93 -10.10
N ALA A 41 19.09 10.69 -10.33
CA ALA A 41 19.79 10.32 -11.54
C ALA A 41 18.90 10.52 -12.79
N ALA A 42 17.64 10.09 -12.73
CA ALA A 42 16.76 10.15 -13.88
C ALA A 42 16.21 11.57 -14.16
N SER A 43 15.94 12.36 -13.11
CA SER A 43 15.49 13.74 -13.28
C SER A 43 16.61 14.73 -13.53
N LYS A 44 17.89 14.31 -13.41
CA LYS A 44 19.09 15.16 -13.47
C LYS A 44 19.07 16.30 -12.44
N VAL A 45 18.26 16.17 -11.39
CA VAL A 45 18.11 17.14 -10.31
C VAL A 45 18.28 16.40 -8.99
N PHE A 46 19.10 16.93 -8.09
CA PHE A 46 19.28 16.33 -6.78
C PHE A 46 17.98 16.39 -5.96
N LYS A 47 17.47 15.22 -5.55
CA LYS A 47 16.30 15.04 -4.70
C LYS A 47 16.70 14.25 -3.46
N THR A 48 16.32 14.75 -2.29
CA THR A 48 16.53 14.02 -1.03
C THR A 48 15.42 13.01 -0.78
N ASP A 49 15.69 12.05 0.10
CA ASP A 49 14.71 11.08 0.56
C ASP A 49 13.48 11.76 1.19
N ILE A 50 13.68 12.85 1.94
CA ILE A 50 12.61 13.66 2.53
C ILE A 50 11.73 14.28 1.43
N GLN A 51 12.32 14.83 0.37
CA GLN A 51 11.57 15.39 -0.75
C GLN A 51 10.73 14.32 -1.46
N CYS A 52 11.31 13.13 -1.69
CA CYS A 52 10.61 12.00 -2.29
C CYS A 52 9.41 11.55 -1.43
N ARG A 53 9.62 11.44 -0.11
CA ARG A 53 8.56 11.10 0.86
C ARG A 53 7.42 12.10 0.86
N ASN A 54 7.73 13.40 0.90
CA ASN A 54 6.73 14.48 0.89
C ASN A 54 5.93 14.51 -0.42
N ARG A 55 6.63 14.32 -1.55
CA ARG A 55 5.98 14.22 -2.86
C ARG A 55 5.01 13.05 -2.89
N LEU A 56 5.45 11.87 -2.46
CA LEU A 56 4.59 10.69 -2.41
C LEU A 56 3.38 10.88 -1.49
N ASP A 57 3.55 11.48 -0.31
CA ASP A 57 2.44 11.76 0.60
C ASP A 57 1.38 12.65 -0.06
N THR A 58 1.82 13.67 -0.79
CA THR A 58 0.94 14.54 -1.57
C THR A 58 0.15 13.76 -2.63
N LEU A 59 0.82 12.86 -3.35
CA LEU A 59 0.18 11.99 -4.34
C LEU A 59 -0.84 11.04 -3.68
N LYS A 60 -0.50 10.44 -2.54
CA LYS A 60 -1.41 9.55 -1.78
C LYS A 60 -2.63 10.30 -1.29
N LYS A 61 -2.46 11.52 -0.79
CA LYS A 61 -3.57 12.40 -0.39
C LYS A 61 -4.48 12.72 -1.58
N LYS A 62 -3.91 13.04 -2.74
CA LYS A 62 -4.67 13.30 -3.97
C LYS A 62 -5.42 12.06 -4.43
N TYR A 63 -4.78 10.89 -4.45
CA TYR A 63 -5.42 9.61 -4.77
C TYR A 63 -6.62 9.31 -3.87
N LYS A 64 -6.47 9.48 -2.54
CA LYS A 64 -7.58 9.28 -1.59
C LYS A 64 -8.78 10.17 -1.94
N LYS A 65 -8.56 11.43 -2.31
CA LYS A 65 -9.63 12.37 -2.71
C LYS A 65 -10.28 11.96 -4.03
N GLU A 66 -9.47 11.64 -5.04
CA GLU A 66 -9.97 11.24 -6.35
C GLU A 66 -10.80 9.96 -6.29
N ARG A 67 -10.35 8.97 -5.50
CA ARG A 67 -11.05 7.70 -5.31
C ARG A 67 -12.43 7.86 -4.68
N GLN A 68 -12.60 8.85 -3.80
CA GLN A 68 -13.92 9.15 -3.19
C GLN A 68 -14.87 9.83 -4.17
N ARG A 69 -14.36 10.47 -5.23
CA ARG A 69 -15.18 11.19 -6.21
C ARG A 69 -15.66 10.28 -7.33
N SER A 70 -14.77 9.48 -7.89
CA SER A 70 -15.07 8.68 -9.08
C SER A 70 -14.13 7.48 -9.20
N PRO A 71 -14.66 6.28 -9.53
CA PRO A 71 -13.82 5.12 -9.83
C PRO A 71 -13.01 5.30 -11.14
N ASP A 72 -13.41 6.23 -12.01
CA ASP A 72 -12.74 6.52 -13.28
C ASP A 72 -12.17 7.95 -13.32
N SER A 73 -11.27 8.26 -12.37
CA SER A 73 -10.56 9.54 -12.36
C SER A 73 -9.66 9.67 -13.59
N LYS A 74 -9.69 10.85 -14.23
CA LYS A 74 -8.81 11.23 -15.36
C LYS A 74 -7.40 11.61 -14.94
N TRP A 75 -7.07 11.52 -13.64
CA TRP A 75 -5.74 11.86 -13.17
C TRP A 75 -4.73 10.80 -13.62
N VAL A 76 -3.68 11.23 -14.32
CA VAL A 76 -2.70 10.34 -14.98
C VAL A 76 -2.06 9.30 -14.05
N TYR A 77 -1.92 9.60 -12.76
CA TYR A 77 -1.32 8.69 -11.78
C TYR A 77 -2.36 7.79 -11.07
N TYR A 78 -3.66 8.01 -11.30
CA TYR A 78 -4.73 7.33 -10.54
C TYR A 78 -4.67 5.82 -10.71
N LYS A 79 -4.67 5.31 -11.95
CA LYS A 79 -4.68 3.86 -12.23
C LYS A 79 -3.46 3.17 -11.64
N TYR A 80 -2.29 3.79 -11.75
CA TYR A 80 -1.05 3.26 -11.17
C TYR A 80 -1.09 3.22 -9.63
N MET A 81 -1.55 4.31 -9.00
CA MET A 81 -1.71 4.35 -7.55
C MET A 81 -2.77 3.36 -7.04
N ASP A 82 -3.85 3.17 -7.79
CA ASP A 82 -4.90 2.21 -7.47
C ASP A 82 -4.38 0.77 -7.51
N ALA A 83 -3.62 0.43 -8.55
CA ALA A 83 -2.96 -0.87 -8.67
C ALA A 83 -2.00 -1.15 -7.51
N LEU A 84 -1.32 -0.15 -6.95
CA LEU A 84 -0.43 -0.35 -5.80
C LEU A 84 -1.16 -0.43 -4.46
N LEU A 85 -2.17 0.43 -4.26
CA LEU A 85 -2.79 0.66 -2.95
C LEU A 85 -4.08 -0.14 -2.72
N ASN A 86 -4.73 -0.59 -3.78
CA ASN A 86 -6.04 -1.23 -3.72
C ASN A 86 -6.09 -2.61 -4.40
N SER A 87 -5.06 -3.02 -5.15
CA SER A 87 -4.97 -4.42 -5.58
C SER A 87 -4.97 -5.34 -4.35
N SER A 88 -5.82 -6.37 -4.36
CA SER A 88 -5.73 -7.43 -3.36
C SER A 88 -4.38 -8.17 -3.54
N PRO A 89 -3.82 -8.82 -2.50
CA PRO A 89 -2.51 -9.49 -2.58
C PRO A 89 -2.43 -10.70 -3.52
N TRP A 90 -3.44 -10.98 -4.34
CA TRP A 90 -3.51 -12.21 -5.11
C TRP A 90 -3.36 -11.88 -6.59
N GLN A 91 -2.13 -11.86 -7.12
CA GLN A 91 -1.84 -12.20 -8.54
C GLN A 91 -0.34 -12.17 -8.91
N THR A 92 0.61 -11.70 -8.08
CA THR A 92 2.02 -11.60 -8.51
C THR A 92 2.87 -12.84 -8.16
N GLY A 93 2.34 -14.02 -8.41
CA GLY A 93 3.15 -15.24 -8.34
C GLY A 93 2.28 -16.47 -8.41
N LEU A 94 2.06 -16.98 -9.62
CA LEU A 94 2.02 -18.40 -10.00
C LEU A 94 1.49 -18.51 -11.44
N PRO A 95 2.17 -19.22 -12.37
CA PRO A 95 1.55 -19.71 -13.59
C PRO A 95 0.85 -21.04 -13.25
N TYR A 96 -0.39 -21.00 -12.75
CA TYR A 96 -1.20 -22.22 -12.69
C TYR A 96 -2.68 -21.89 -12.68
N GLY A 97 -3.39 -22.38 -13.70
CA GLY A 97 -4.84 -22.33 -13.76
C GLY A 97 -5.48 -23.22 -12.69
N MET A 98 -6.52 -22.70 -12.06
CA MET A 98 -7.55 -23.40 -11.27
C MET A 98 -8.67 -22.36 -11.14
N ASP A 99 -9.56 -22.29 -12.12
CA ASP A 99 -10.86 -22.95 -12.18
C ASP A 99 -11.85 -22.49 -11.10
N ALA A 100 -13.05 -22.17 -11.55
CA ALA A 100 -14.14 -21.63 -10.78
C ALA A 100 -14.53 -22.56 -9.62
N GLY A 101 -14.74 -22.00 -8.43
CA GLY A 101 -15.18 -22.80 -7.29
C GLY A 101 -15.47 -22.00 -6.04
N GLU A 102 -16.72 -21.55 -5.95
CA GLU A 102 -17.53 -21.47 -4.73
C GLU A 102 -17.04 -20.61 -3.55
N PHE A 103 -17.74 -19.49 -3.39
CA PHE A 103 -17.87 -18.77 -2.13
C PHE A 103 -18.77 -19.56 -1.17
N VAL A 104 -18.21 -20.20 -0.14
CA VAL A 104 -19.00 -20.58 1.04
C VAL A 104 -18.19 -20.34 2.32
N SER A 105 -18.35 -19.15 2.89
CA SER A 105 -18.02 -18.91 4.30
C SER A 105 -19.16 -19.42 5.17
N GLN A 106 -19.20 -20.73 5.44
CA GLN A 106 -20.06 -21.28 6.48
C GLN A 106 -19.22 -21.60 7.73
N VAL A 107 -19.31 -20.68 8.69
CA VAL A 107 -18.87 -20.84 10.08
C VAL A 107 -19.54 -22.05 10.73
N PRO A 108 -18.80 -23.02 11.30
CA PRO A 108 -19.38 -24.00 12.20
C PRO A 108 -19.56 -23.39 13.60
N LEU A 109 -20.81 -23.36 14.05
CA LEU A 109 -21.21 -23.06 15.41
C LEU A 109 -20.94 -24.26 16.35
N ARG A 110 -20.24 -24.00 17.47
CA ARG A 110 -20.50 -24.48 18.87
C ARG A 110 -20.22 -25.98 19.18
N PRO A 111 -20.04 -26.41 20.47
CA PRO A 111 -20.59 -25.84 21.72
C PRO A 111 -19.68 -25.76 22.97
N ARG A 112 -20.28 -25.13 23.99
CA ARG A 112 -19.79 -24.73 25.32
C ARG A 112 -19.38 -25.88 26.25
N ILE A 113 -18.40 -25.62 27.12
CA ILE A 113 -18.43 -26.09 28.52
C ILE A 113 -18.18 -24.89 29.43
N CYS A 114 -19.10 -24.67 30.37
CA CYS A 114 -18.99 -23.71 31.46
C CYS A 114 -18.42 -24.45 32.68
N LEU A 115 -17.46 -23.84 33.39
CA LEU A 115 -17.27 -24.11 34.82
C LEU A 115 -16.95 -22.79 35.53
N ASN A 116 -17.94 -22.33 36.32
CA ASN A 116 -17.83 -21.33 37.38
C ASN A 116 -16.99 -21.97 38.52
N ASN A 117 -16.26 -21.27 39.39
CA ASN A 117 -16.78 -20.40 40.45
C ASN A 117 -15.61 -19.80 41.29
N SER A 118 -15.88 -18.64 41.91
CA SER A 118 -15.19 -18.03 43.07
C SER A 118 -13.85 -17.33 42.76
N ARG A 119 -13.56 -16.10 43.19
CA ARG A 119 -14.04 -15.33 44.34
C ARG A 119 -13.68 -13.84 44.14
N PHE A 120 -14.61 -12.94 44.45
CA PHE A 120 -14.38 -11.51 44.65
C PHE A 120 -14.39 -11.29 46.18
N GLU A 121 -13.36 -10.64 46.73
CA GLU A 121 -13.29 -10.10 48.11
C GLU A 121 -12.15 -9.07 48.05
N GLU A 122 -12.44 -7.77 47.96
CA GLU A 122 -12.78 -6.82 49.03
C GLU A 122 -11.58 -6.43 49.94
N VAL A 123 -11.34 -5.10 50.00
CA VAL A 123 -10.71 -4.25 51.04
C VAL A 123 -9.36 -4.62 51.70
N ARG A 124 -8.41 -3.69 51.60
CA ARG A 124 -7.83 -2.99 52.76
C ARG A 124 -7.23 -1.65 52.33
#